data_AF-A0A6N7A6F1-F1
#
_entry.id   AF-A0A6N7A6F1-F1
#
_cell.length_a   1.000
_cell.length_b   1.000
_cell.length_c   1.000
_cell.angle_alpha   90.00
_cell.angle_beta   90.00
_cell.angle_gamma   90.00
#
_symmetry.space_group_name_H-M   'P 1'
#
loop_
_entity.id
_entity.type
_entity.pdbx_description
1 polymer ?
#
loop_
_entity_poly.entity_id
_entity_poly.type
_entity_poly.pdbx_seq_one_letter_code
_entity_poly.pdbx_strand_id
1 'polypeptide(L)' 'MMDAFAGVYLIQLDTDEWGWGVPGTGFDFDVIPIFFRLGADGRPTGDVIDGGAWGPDTYDNIANTMGPWFRQP' A
#
# COMPACT_ATOMS: atom_id res chain seq x y z
N MET A 1 -4.91 -11.18 -14.63
CA MET A 1 -4.55 -11.20 -13.19
C MET A 1 -3.08 -10.88 -12.98
N MET A 2 -2.15 -11.54 -13.68
CA MET A 2 -0.71 -11.22 -13.55
C MET A 2 -0.33 -9.84 -14.12
N ASP A 3 -0.92 -9.41 -15.24
CA ASP A 3 -0.64 -8.09 -15.82
C ASP A 3 -1.02 -6.91 -14.92
N ALA A 4 -2.00 -7.08 -14.03
CA ALA A 4 -2.43 -6.02 -13.11
C ALA A 4 -1.36 -5.70 -12.05
N PHE A 5 -0.40 -6.61 -11.85
CA PHE A 5 0.70 -6.46 -10.90
C PHE A 5 2.04 -6.19 -11.58
N ALA A 6 2.06 -5.96 -12.90
CA ALA A 6 3.29 -5.57 -13.58
C ALA A 6 3.81 -4.23 -13.01
N GLY A 7 5.04 -4.25 -12.47
CA GLY A 7 5.64 -3.09 -11.80
C GLY A 7 5.33 -2.98 -10.30
N VAL A 8 4.53 -3.89 -9.73
CA VAL A 8 4.28 -3.94 -8.28
C VAL A 8 5.36 -4.76 -7.59
N TYR A 9 5.99 -4.17 -6.57
CA TYR A 9 6.90 -4.87 -5.66
C TYR A 9 6.17 -5.18 -4.35
N LEU A 10 6.23 -6.44 -3.93
CA LEU A 10 5.75 -6.88 -2.62
C LEU A 10 6.92 -6.95 -1.65
N ILE A 11 6.84 -6.22 -0.55
CA ILE A 11 7.80 -6.30 0.56
C ILE A 11 7.05 -6.88 1.75
N GLN A 12 7.61 -7.92 2.34
CA GLN A 12 7.12 -8.46 3.61
C GLN A 12 7.77 -7.68 4.76
N LEU A 13 6.94 -7.14 5.64
CA LEU A 13 7.34 -6.52 6.90
C LEU A 13 6.57 -7.20 8.01
N ASP A 14 7.30 -7.84 8.93
CA ASP A 14 6.71 -8.49 10.11
C ASP A 14 6.64 -7.46 11.24
N THR A 15 5.43 -7.03 11.58
CA THR A 15 5.21 -6.03 12.64
C THR A 15 5.55 -6.55 14.03
N ASP A 16 5.53 -7.86 14.25
CA ASP A 16 5.89 -8.45 15.54
C ASP A 16 7.41 -8.41 15.76
N GLU A 17 8.20 -8.51 14.69
CA GLU A 17 9.67 -8.43 14.73
C GLU A 17 10.18 -6.98 14.59
N TRP A 18 9.55 -6.15 13.76
CA TRP A 18 10.07 -4.82 13.37
C TRP A 18 9.34 -3.66 14.06
N GLY A 19 8.17 -3.92 14.65
CA GLY A 19 7.27 -2.91 15.19
C GLY A 19 6.38 -2.25 14.12
N TRP A 20 5.55 -1.31 14.55
CA TRP A 20 4.57 -0.59 13.75
C TRP A 20 5.17 0.56 12.90
N GLY A 21 6.47 0.49 12.59
CA GLY A 21 7.16 1.46 11.75
C GLY A 21 8.61 1.05 11.54
N VAL A 22 9.26 1.55 10.48
CA VAL A 22 10.70 1.30 10.26
C VAL A 22 11.47 2.63 10.36
N PRO A 23 12.09 2.93 11.52
CA PRO A 23 12.76 4.21 11.74
C PRO A 23 13.78 4.54 10.65
N GLY A 24 13.78 5.80 10.19
CA GLY A 24 14.71 6.30 9.17
C GLY A 24 14.33 5.98 7.71
N THR A 25 13.31 5.14 7.48
CA THR A 25 12.81 4.84 6.12
C THR A 25 11.65 5.76 5.69
N GLY A 26 10.95 6.34 6.66
CA GLY A 26 9.73 7.13 6.44
C GLY A 26 8.45 6.30 6.41
N PHE A 27 8.54 4.97 6.55
CA PHE A 27 7.36 4.11 6.66
C PHE A 27 6.87 4.03 8.11
N ASP A 28 5.61 4.43 8.30
CA ASP A 28 4.88 4.41 9.56
C ASP A 28 3.54 3.68 9.32
N PHE A 29 3.18 2.74 10.20
CA PHE A 29 2.03 1.85 9.99
C PHE A 29 1.15 1.82 11.23
N ASP A 30 -0.10 2.28 11.12
CA ASP A 30 -1.07 2.17 12.22
C ASP A 30 -2.16 1.12 11.97
N VAL A 31 -2.24 0.62 10.73
CA VAL A 31 -3.29 -0.30 10.27
C VAL A 31 -2.75 -1.25 9.19
N ILE A 32 -3.38 -2.42 9.07
CA ILE A 32 -3.16 -3.35 7.95
C ILE A 32 -4.52 -3.77 7.35
N PRO A 33 -4.61 -3.96 6.02
CA PRO A 33 -3.59 -3.66 5.00
C PRO A 33 -3.42 -2.16 4.74
N ILE A 34 -2.21 -1.74 4.34
CA ILE A 34 -1.86 -0.36 3.98
C ILE A 34 -0.91 -0.37 2.77
N PHE A 35 -1.11 0.56 1.84
CA PHE A 35 -0.34 0.71 0.60
C PHE A 35 0.21 2.13 0.49
N PHE A 36 1.50 2.23 0.16
CA PHE A 36 2.21 3.49 0.05
C PHE A 36 2.63 3.73 -1.40
N ARG A 37 2.50 4.96 -1.88
CA ARG A 37 3.18 5.35 -3.11
C ARG A 37 4.65 5.64 -2.81
N LEU A 38 5.53 5.03 -3.60
CA LEU A 38 6.97 5.26 -3.49
C LEU A 38 7.43 6.28 -4.53
N GLY A 39 8.27 7.22 -4.09
CA GLY A 39 9.02 8.09 -4.98
C GLY A 39 10.18 7.37 -5.65
N ALA A 40 10.85 8.05 -6.59
CA ALA A 40 12.00 7.51 -7.31
C ALA A 40 13.19 7.15 -6.40
N ASP A 41 13.23 7.69 -5.18
CA ASP A 41 14.24 7.38 -4.16
C ASP A 41 13.85 6.20 -3.25
N GLY A 42 12.72 5.54 -3.53
CA GLY A 42 12.20 4.42 -2.75
C GLY A 42 11.55 4.83 -1.42
N ARG A 43 11.33 6.12 -1.19
CA ARG A 43 10.66 6.62 0.03
C ARG A 43 9.17 6.87 -0.20
N PRO A 44 8.34 6.75 0.84
CA PRO A 44 6.92 7.08 0.73
C PRO A 44 6.74 8.57 0.40
N THR A 45 5.84 8.86 -0.54
CA THR A 45 5.55 10.24 -0.97
C THR A 45 4.57 10.96 -0.02
N GLY A 46 3.95 10.22 0.89
CA GLY A 46 2.82 10.67 1.71
C GLY A 46 1.44 10.33 1.12
N ASP A 47 1.38 9.85 -0.13
CA ASP A 47 0.16 9.28 -0.68
C ASP A 47 -0.01 7.81 -0.23
N VAL A 48 -1.09 7.55 0.49
CA VAL A 48 -1.35 6.32 1.24
C VAL A 48 -2.81 5.94 1.10
N ILE A 49 -3.06 4.63 0.97
CA ILE A 49 -4.41 4.06 1.01
C ILE A 49 -4.41 2.81 1.90
N ASP A 50 -5.42 2.68 2.76
CA ASP A 50 -5.54 1.58 3.71
C ASP A 50 -6.85 0.80 3.55
N GLY A 51 -7.00 -0.23 4.39
CA GLY A 51 -8.18 -1.10 4.49
C GLY A 51 -9.53 -0.38 4.59
N GLY A 52 -9.57 0.85 5.10
CA GLY A 52 -10.79 1.63 5.27
C GLY A 52 -11.31 2.26 3.98
N ALA A 53 -10.51 2.29 2.90
CA ALA A 53 -10.80 3.12 1.73
C ALA A 53 -11.89 2.56 0.80
N TRP A 54 -12.18 1.26 0.83
CA TRP A 54 -13.15 0.62 -0.09
C TRP A 54 -14.50 0.29 0.55
N GLY A 55 -14.71 0.59 1.83
CA GLY A 55 -15.95 0.27 2.53
C GLY A 55 -16.14 -1.24 2.67
N PRO A 56 -17.31 -1.84 2.33
CA PRO A 56 -17.50 -3.28 2.45
C PRO A 56 -16.44 -4.09 1.68
N ASP A 57 -15.94 -5.17 2.28
CA ASP A 57 -14.92 -6.07 1.72
C ASP A 57 -15.48 -6.97 0.61
N THR A 58 -15.83 -6.37 -0.51
CA THR A 58 -16.22 -7.06 -1.74
C THR A 58 -15.17 -6.83 -2.82
N TYR A 59 -14.98 -7.81 -3.71
CA TYR A 59 -14.02 -7.70 -4.82
C TYR A 59 -14.25 -6.44 -5.68
N ASP A 60 -15.52 -6.11 -5.95
CA ASP A 60 -15.86 -4.94 -6.76
C ASP A 60 -15.48 -3.63 -6.07
N ASN A 61 -15.72 -3.51 -4.76
CA ASN A 61 -15.36 -2.31 -4.00
C ASN A 61 -13.84 -2.12 -3.98
N ILE A 62 -13.09 -3.18 -3.65
CA ILE A 62 -11.63 -3.16 -3.63
C ILE A 62 -11.08 -2.77 -5.01
N ALA A 63 -11.57 -3.40 -6.08
CA ALA A 63 -11.10 -3.13 -7.44
C ALA A 63 -11.42 -1.71 -7.92
N ASN A 64 -12.62 -1.19 -7.61
CA ASN A 64 -13.04 0.16 -7.98
C ASN A 64 -12.28 1.25 -7.23
N THR A 65 -11.84 0.97 -6.00
CA THR A 65 -11.03 1.90 -5.21
C THR A 65 -9.54 1.82 -5.57
N MET A 66 -8.95 0.61 -5.56
CA MET A 66 -7.52 0.43 -5.73
C MET A 66 -7.06 0.58 -7.19
N GLY A 67 -7.88 0.15 -8.16
CA GLY A 67 -7.54 0.20 -9.58
C GLY A 67 -7.20 1.61 -10.10
N PRO A 68 -8.04 2.63 -9.82
CA PRO A 68 -7.70 4.01 -10.12
C PRO A 68 -6.44 4.50 -9.38
N TRP A 69 -6.27 4.16 -8.11
CA TRP A 69 -5.12 4.59 -7.31
C TRP A 69 -3.79 4.07 -7.88
N PHE A 70 -3.71 2.79 -8.24
CA PHE A 70 -2.51 2.20 -8.84
C PHE A 70 -2.13 2.74 -10.22
N ARG A 71 -3.09 3.33 -10.96
CA ARG A 71 -2.86 3.87 -12.30
C ARG A 71 -2.48 5.34 -12.32
N GLN A 72 -2.48 6.00 -11.16
CA GLN A 72 -2.01 7.38 -11.07
C GLN A 72 -0.49 7.41 -11.21
N PRO A 73 0.07 8.40 -11.93
CA PRO A 73 1.50 8.52 -12.16
C PRO A 73 2.30 8.85 -10.89
#